data_AF-A0A1B6M7W5-F1
#
_entry.id   AF-A0A1B6M7W5-F1
#
_cell.length_a   1.000
_cell.length_b   1.000
_cell.length_c   1.000
_cell.angle_alpha   90.00
_cell.angle_beta   90.00
_cell.angle_gamma   90.00
#
_symmetry.space_group_name_H-M   'P 1'
#
loop_
_entity.id
_entity.type
_entity.pdbx_description
1 polymer ?
#
loop_
_entity_poly.entity_id
_entity_poly.type
_entity_poly.pdbx_seq_one_letter_code
_entity_poly.pdbx_strand_id
1 'polypeptide(L)'
;DWHNRTFEVQRIVQGNLQKTSTVTLPCLYILETTSYCMSKCTMTSGRDIHGYETRARDNYQTGRYKTVVYEHLPSQAGVRFINRLPDSLKNSPTPKALK
;
A
#
# COMPACT_ATOMS: atom_id res chain seq x y z
N ASP A 1 -0.83 -20.43 7.37
CA ASP A 1 -0.12 -19.60 8.35
C ASP A 1 0.12 -18.20 7.80
N TRP A 2 -0.62 -17.20 8.30
CA TRP A 2 -0.59 -15.81 7.79
C TRP A 2 0.50 -14.98 8.44
N HIS A 3 0.80 -15.26 9.72
CA HIS A 3 1.85 -14.58 10.47
C HIS A 3 3.19 -14.72 9.76
N ASN A 4 3.55 -15.94 9.34
CA ASN A 4 4.83 -16.21 8.67
C ASN A 4 4.98 -15.46 7.33
N ARG A 5 3.89 -15.21 6.58
CA ARG A 5 3.96 -14.46 5.32
C ARG A 5 4.21 -12.98 5.52
N THR A 6 3.60 -12.39 6.55
CA THR A 6 3.84 -10.98 6.92
C THR A 6 5.29 -10.77 7.38
N PHE A 7 5.83 -11.69 8.17
CA PHE A 7 7.24 -11.66 8.60
C PHE A 7 8.20 -11.85 7.43
N GLU A 8 7.87 -12.70 6.46
CA GLU A 8 8.70 -12.93 5.27
C GLU A 8 8.75 -11.69 4.36
N VAL A 9 7.61 -11.06 4.11
CA VAL A 9 7.53 -9.82 3.32
C VAL A 9 8.23 -8.67 4.05
N GLN A 10 8.05 -8.55 5.37
CA GLN A 10 8.82 -7.62 6.17
C GLN A 10 10.33 -7.90 6.04
N ARG A 11 10.80 -9.14 6.17
CA ARG A 11 12.22 -9.48 6.01
C ARG A 11 12.77 -9.17 4.63
N ILE A 12 12.04 -9.49 3.55
CA ILE A 12 12.49 -9.25 2.18
C ILE A 12 12.60 -7.75 1.91
N VAL A 13 11.59 -6.97 2.31
CA VAL A 13 11.62 -5.53 2.08
C VAL A 13 12.65 -4.86 2.99
N GLN A 14 12.79 -5.30 4.23
CA GLN A 14 13.80 -4.82 5.17
C GLN A 14 15.22 -5.19 4.70
N GLY A 15 15.43 -6.37 4.12
CA GLY A 15 16.69 -6.79 3.52
C GLY A 15 17.06 -6.02 2.25
N ASN A 16 16.08 -5.62 1.44
CA ASN A 16 16.32 -4.76 0.27
C ASN A 16 16.53 -3.30 0.67
N LEU A 17 15.82 -2.82 1.69
CA LEU A 17 16.01 -1.49 2.27
C LEU A 17 17.36 -1.35 2.97
N GLN A 18 17.89 -2.40 3.62
CA GLN A 18 19.23 -2.39 4.22
C GLN A 18 20.37 -2.33 3.20
N LYS A 19 20.16 -2.84 1.97
CA LYS A 19 21.15 -2.74 0.88
C LYS A 19 21.38 -1.29 0.43
N THR A 20 20.41 -0.41 0.65
CA THR A 20 20.56 1.02 0.53
C THR A 20 20.79 1.57 1.94
N SER A 21 21.88 2.26 2.22
CA SER A 21 22.25 2.73 3.59
C SER A 21 21.31 3.78 4.20
N THR A 22 20.07 3.92 3.72
CA THR A 22 19.09 4.96 4.07
C THR A 22 17.71 4.37 4.38
N VAL A 23 17.63 3.53 5.41
CA VAL A 23 16.35 3.20 6.04
C VAL A 23 15.99 4.30 7.01
N THR A 24 15.30 5.33 6.51
CA THR A 24 14.83 6.43 7.34
C THR A 24 13.43 6.13 7.91
N LEU A 25 13.08 6.75 9.04
CA LEU A 25 11.75 6.62 9.66
C LEU A 25 10.60 6.83 8.64
N PRO A 26 10.66 7.80 7.71
CA PRO A 26 9.65 7.94 6.65
C PRO A 26 9.52 6.71 5.74
N CYS A 27 10.63 6.06 5.38
CA CYS A 27 10.61 4.86 4.55
C CYS A 27 9.90 3.69 5.26
N LEU A 28 10.19 3.51 6.55
CA LEU A 28 9.51 2.51 7.39
C LEU A 28 8.02 2.80 7.52
N TYR A 29 7.65 4.06 7.75
CA TYR A 29 6.27 4.49 7.85
C TYR A 29 5.49 4.23 6.54
N ILE A 30 6.06 4.59 5.38
CA ILE A 30 5.45 4.33 4.08
C ILE A 30 5.26 2.83 3.88
N LEU A 31 6.27 2.01 4.19
CA LEU A 31 6.19 0.56 4.05
C LEU A 31 5.12 -0.07 4.95
N GLU A 32 5.09 0.32 6.22
CA GLU A 32 4.17 -0.24 7.21
C GLU A 32 2.73 0.15 6.90
N THR A 33 2.47 1.41 6.57
CA THR A 33 1.13 1.90 6.24
C THR A 33 0.59 1.30 4.94
N THR A 34 1.43 1.16 3.90
CA THR A 34 1.04 0.49 2.65
C THR A 34 0.75 -1.00 2.89
N SER A 35 1.61 -1.70 3.63
CA SER A 35 1.41 -3.11 3.98
C SER A 35 0.16 -3.33 4.84
N TYR A 36 -0.08 -2.44 5.80
CA TYR A 36 -1.28 -2.45 6.63
C TYR A 36 -2.54 -2.27 5.77
N CYS A 37 -2.53 -1.31 4.84
CA CYS A 37 -3.67 -1.10 3.93
C CYS A 37 -3.95 -2.33 3.07
N MET A 38 -2.93 -2.91 2.44
CA MET A 38 -3.09 -4.07 1.57
C MET A 38 -3.58 -5.33 2.30
N SER A 39 -3.28 -5.48 3.59
CA SER A 39 -3.57 -6.70 4.35
C SER A 39 -4.80 -6.60 5.24
N LYS A 40 -5.14 -5.40 5.74
CA LYS A 40 -6.18 -5.19 6.76
C LYS A 40 -7.30 -4.24 6.35
N CYS A 41 -7.10 -3.39 5.34
CA CYS A 41 -8.11 -2.43 4.93
C CYS A 41 -8.95 -2.96 3.77
N THR A 42 -10.26 -2.74 3.84
CA THR A 42 -11.14 -2.91 2.67
C THR A 42 -10.95 -1.70 1.76
N MET A 43 -10.25 -1.91 0.63
CA MET A 43 -9.98 -0.86 -0.35
C MET A 43 -10.93 -1.03 -1.54
N THR A 44 -11.68 0.03 -1.88
CA THR A 44 -12.55 0.06 -3.06
C THR A 44 -11.81 0.70 -4.22
N SER A 45 -11.75 0.03 -5.37
CA SER A 45 -11.17 0.61 -6.57
C SER A 45 -12.13 1.60 -7.21
N GLY A 46 -11.62 2.66 -7.82
CA GLY A 46 -12.42 3.56 -8.66
C GLY A 46 -13.13 2.82 -9.80
N ARG A 47 -12.54 1.71 -10.27
CA ARG A 47 -13.08 0.81 -11.29
C ARG A 47 -14.35 0.10 -10.82
N ASP A 48 -14.48 -0.16 -9.52
CA ASP A 48 -15.67 -0.83 -8.95
C ASP A 48 -16.87 0.12 -8.89
N ILE A 49 -16.63 1.43 -8.95
CA ILE A 49 -17.65 2.49 -8.83
C ILE A 49 -18.02 3.04 -10.21
N HIS A 50 -17.02 3.27 -11.06
CA HIS A 50 -17.21 3.88 -12.37
C HIS A 50 -17.03 2.84 -13.47
N GLY A 51 -18.14 2.50 -14.15
CA GLY A 51 -18.14 1.62 -15.33
C GLY A 51 -17.52 2.24 -16.59
N TYR A 52 -17.15 3.53 -16.55
CA TYR A 52 -16.54 4.27 -17.65
C TYR A 52 -15.17 4.84 -17.25
N GLU A 53 -14.39 5.27 -18.25
CA GLU A 53 -13.06 5.84 -18.03
C GLU A 53 -13.14 7.16 -17.27
N THR A 54 -12.47 7.22 -16.10
CA THR A 54 -12.25 8.44 -15.35
C THR A 54 -10.78 8.54 -14.96
N ARG A 55 -10.29 9.77 -14.77
CA ARG A 55 -8.88 10.02 -14.41
C ARG A 55 -8.42 9.28 -13.14
N ALA A 56 -9.35 8.95 -12.24
CA ALA A 56 -9.06 8.25 -10.99
C ALA A 56 -9.57 6.80 -10.96
N ARG A 57 -9.98 6.24 -12.10
CA ARG A 57 -10.59 4.91 -12.19
C ARG A 57 -9.68 3.82 -11.62
N ASP A 58 -8.40 3.85 -11.94
CA ASP A 58 -7.45 2.82 -11.48
C ASP A 58 -6.87 3.13 -10.09
N ASN A 59 -7.32 4.22 -9.44
CA ASN A 59 -6.92 4.55 -8.07
C ASN A 59 -7.91 3.96 -7.06
N TYR A 60 -7.39 3.61 -5.89
CA TYR A 60 -8.23 3.29 -4.74
C TYR A 60 -8.89 4.54 -4.16
N GLN A 61 -10.14 4.41 -3.74
CA GLN A 61 -10.89 5.47 -3.07
C GLN A 61 -10.24 5.79 -1.72
N THR A 62 -10.05 7.08 -1.47
CA THR A 62 -9.80 7.57 -0.12
C THR A 62 -11.13 7.73 0.62
N GLY A 63 -11.09 7.68 1.94
CA GLY A 63 -12.27 7.73 2.80
C GLY A 63 -13.17 8.91 2.46
N ARG A 64 -14.48 8.66 2.52
CA ARG A 64 -15.53 9.64 2.19
C ARG A 64 -15.46 10.89 3.07
N TYR A 65 -14.99 10.73 4.31
CA TYR A 65 -14.91 11.80 5.30
C TYR A 65 -13.54 12.48 5.25
N LYS A 66 -13.53 13.78 4.95
CA LYS A 66 -12.34 14.64 4.90
C LYS A 66 -12.10 15.38 6.22
N THR A 67 -12.40 14.74 7.35
CA THR A 67 -12.07 15.35 8.65
C THR A 67 -10.58 15.17 8.92
N VAL A 68 -9.97 16.15 9.59
CA VAL A 68 -8.52 16.16 9.90
C VAL A 68 -8.09 14.84 10.58
N VAL A 69 -8.92 14.31 11.48
CA VAL A 69 -8.67 13.02 12.14
C VAL A 69 -8.56 11.87 11.15
N TYR A 70 -9.46 11.82 10.15
CA TYR A 70 -9.42 10.76 9.13
C TYR A 70 -8.22 10.91 8.19
N GLU A 71 -7.82 12.14 7.86
CA GLU A 71 -6.68 12.37 6.96
C GLU A 71 -5.36 11.81 7.50
N HIS A 72 -5.18 11.82 8.82
CA HIS A 72 -3.99 11.30 9.48
C HIS A 72 -4.04 9.80 9.81
N LEU A 73 -5.14 9.10 9.51
CA LEU A 73 -5.22 7.68 9.75
C LEU A 73 -4.23 6.92 8.84
N PRO A 74 -3.51 5.91 9.38
CA PRO A 74 -2.64 5.04 8.59
C PRO A 74 -3.34 4.40 7.39
N SER A 75 -4.64 4.10 7.52
CA SER A 75 -5.47 3.59 6.43
C SER A 75 -5.63 4.57 5.28
N GLN A 76 -5.73 5.87 5.57
CA GLN A 76 -5.82 6.91 4.55
C GLN A 76 -4.46 7.26 3.96
N ALA A 77 -3.43 7.32 4.80
CA ALA A 77 -2.06 7.55 4.35
C ALA A 77 -1.58 6.44 3.39
N GLY A 78 -1.77 5.17 3.76
CA GLY A 78 -1.36 4.03 2.95
C GLY A 78 -2.07 3.96 1.59
N VAL A 79 -3.38 4.24 1.53
CA VAL A 79 -4.12 4.35 0.26
C VAL A 79 -3.51 5.43 -0.64
N ARG A 80 -3.16 6.60 -0.08
CA ARG A 80 -2.52 7.68 -0.85
C ARG A 80 -1.14 7.28 -1.35
N PHE A 81 -0.35 6.58 -0.55
CA PHE A 81 0.95 6.07 -0.97
C PHE A 81 0.81 5.06 -2.10
N ILE A 82 -0.09 4.07 -1.97
CA ILE A 82 -0.35 3.07 -3.01
C ILE A 82 -0.75 3.74 -4.32
N ASN A 83 -1.68 4.70 -4.29
CA ASN A 83 -2.13 5.41 -5.49
C ASN A 83 -1.00 6.18 -6.19
N ARG A 84 -0.02 6.68 -5.43
CA ARG A 84 1.15 7.41 -5.96
C ARG A 84 2.26 6.49 -6.46
N LEU A 85 2.21 5.18 -6.20
CA LEU A 85 3.21 4.27 -6.73
C LEU A 85 3.14 4.24 -8.27
N PRO A 86 4.28 4.15 -8.96
CA PRO A 86 4.30 3.93 -10.39
C PRO A 86 3.69 2.56 -10.73
N ASP A 87 3.05 2.47 -11.90
CA ASP A 87 2.35 1.27 -12.33
C ASP A 87 3.28 0.06 -12.45
N SER A 88 4.56 0.28 -12.73
CA SER A 88 5.59 -0.76 -12.72
C SER A 88 5.73 -1.47 -11.37
N LEU A 89 5.51 -0.76 -10.26
CA LEU A 89 5.54 -1.32 -8.92
C LEU A 89 4.19 -1.91 -8.51
N LYS A 90 3.08 -1.26 -8.89
CA LYS A 90 1.71 -1.76 -8.64
C LYS A 90 1.43 -3.09 -9.34
N ASN A 91 1.87 -3.20 -10.60
CA ASN A 91 1.67 -4.37 -11.45
C ASN A 91 2.83 -5.37 -11.36
N SER A 92 3.83 -5.08 -10.53
CA SER A 92 4.86 -6.08 -10.24
C SER A 92 4.16 -7.33 -9.68
N PRO A 93 4.48 -8.53 -10.18
CA PRO A 93 3.93 -9.73 -9.59
C PRO A 93 4.31 -9.71 -8.12
N THR A 94 3.33 -9.55 -7.23
CA THR A 94 3.51 -9.84 -5.81
C THR A 94 4.31 -11.13 -5.75
N PRO A 95 5.48 -11.17 -5.08
CA PRO A 95 6.34 -12.33 -5.11
C PRO A 95 5.46 -13.54 -4.85
N LYS A 96 5.29 -14.39 -5.87
CA LYS A 96 4.55 -15.65 -5.75
C LYS A 96 5.11 -16.26 -4.48
N ALA A 97 4.24 -16.52 -3.50
CA ALA A 97 4.62 -17.18 -2.27
C ALA A 97 5.63 -18.26 -2.63
N LEU A 98 6.89 -18.06 -2.21
CA LEU A 98 7.95 -19.02 -2.43
C LEU A 98 7.42 -20.33 -1.84
N LYS A 99 7.13 -21.28 -2.74
CA LYS A 99 6.62 -22.61 -2.37
C LYS A 99 7.69 -23.36 -1.60
#